data_AF-A0A973B976-F1
#
_entry.id   AF-A0A973B976-F1
#
_cell.length_a   1.000
_cell.length_b   1.000
_cell.length_c   1.000
_cell.angle_alpha   90.00
_cell.angle_beta   90.00
_cell.angle_gamma   90.00
#
_symmetry.space_group_name_H-M   'P 1'
#
loop_
_entity.id
_entity.type
_entity.pdbx_description
1 polymer ?
#
loop_
_entity_poly.entity_id
_entity_poly.type
_entity_poly.pdbx_seq_one_letter_code
_entity_poly.pdbx_strand_id
1 'polypeptide(L)'
;GFNIAGFVKEQISGLTQLFSLRELTERIELDWSSVAADLKAMRELIVNKASMTANITADEASITKFMPLLGTILEEIPRHPADVKNDWNSNFLTFKQACTTEGFAIPASVNYVVQGGDLSQHNVKSVGAALVTQNLLSTGWLWNKVRMQGGAYGGFCSFDRLSKTFTYISYRDPNLLDTLAIYNETSKHLRETILDDEEISRAIIGTIGSIDAHLLPDAKGLVALQRHLANDKEETRQIIREEVLGTTSQNIYEFVEAIELLVKNSRTAILGCDTKLQTANDECGGNWLTIRSAI
;
A
#
# COMPACT_ATOMS: atom_id res chain seq x y z
N GLY A 1 -4.93 7.35 -2.60
CA GLY A 1 -4.65 6.08 -3.29
C GLY A 1 -4.63 6.26 -4.81
N PHE A 2 -3.98 5.34 -5.54
CA PHE A 2 -3.83 5.42 -7.01
C PHE A 2 -4.87 4.62 -7.81
N ASN A 3 -5.68 3.82 -7.13
CA ASN A 3 -6.77 3.01 -7.67
C ASN A 3 -7.93 2.93 -6.65
N ILE A 4 -9.01 2.25 -7.03
CA ILE A 4 -10.21 2.10 -6.19
C ILE A 4 -9.87 1.46 -4.84
N ALA A 5 -9.07 0.40 -4.80
CA ALA A 5 -8.70 -0.27 -3.54
C ALA A 5 -7.95 0.67 -2.59
N GLY A 6 -6.99 1.44 -3.11
CA GLY A 6 -6.27 2.45 -2.35
C GLY A 6 -7.13 3.65 -1.95
N PHE A 7 -8.18 3.98 -2.71
CA PHE A 7 -9.16 4.99 -2.34
C PHE A 7 -10.06 4.50 -1.20
N VAL A 8 -10.64 3.30 -1.32
CA VAL A 8 -11.44 2.69 -0.25
C VAL A 8 -10.62 2.57 1.03
N LYS A 9 -9.35 2.11 0.93
CA LYS A 9 -8.44 2.04 2.08
C LYS A 9 -8.27 3.40 2.78
N GLU A 10 -8.15 4.49 2.04
CA GLU A 10 -8.06 5.84 2.59
C GLU A 10 -9.34 6.24 3.34
N GLN A 11 -10.52 5.86 2.82
CA GLN A 11 -11.80 6.12 3.48
C GLN A 11 -11.99 5.35 4.79
N ILE A 12 -11.45 4.13 4.90
CA ILE A 12 -11.70 3.23 6.04
C ILE A 12 -10.51 3.03 6.99
N SER A 13 -9.34 3.58 6.65
CA SER A 13 -8.11 3.41 7.46
C SER A 13 -7.09 4.54 7.28
N GLY A 14 -7.46 5.62 6.59
CA GLY A 14 -6.58 6.75 6.29
C GLY A 14 -6.91 8.02 7.08
N LEU A 15 -6.39 9.15 6.61
CA LEU A 15 -6.66 10.46 7.21
C LEU A 15 -8.11 10.88 7.00
N THR A 16 -8.70 10.51 5.86
CA THR A 16 -10.13 10.73 5.59
C THR A 16 -10.99 10.06 6.66
N GLN A 17 -10.65 8.82 7.05
CA GLN A 17 -11.34 8.14 8.15
C GLN A 17 -11.19 8.90 9.47
N LEU A 18 -9.98 9.38 9.80
CA LEU A 18 -9.75 10.16 11.01
C LEU A 18 -10.66 11.39 11.08
N PHE A 19 -10.78 12.13 9.98
CA PHE A 19 -11.67 13.28 9.91
C PHE A 19 -13.15 12.87 10.03
N SER A 20 -13.57 11.81 9.35
CA SER A 20 -14.92 11.27 9.48
C SER A 20 -15.24 10.79 10.90
N LEU A 21 -14.27 10.25 11.65
CA LEU A 21 -14.47 9.84 13.05
C LEU A 21 -14.68 11.03 13.98
N ARG A 22 -14.04 12.18 13.71
CA ARG A 22 -14.27 13.42 14.47
C ARG A 22 -15.69 13.93 14.24
N GLU A 23 -16.12 14.01 12.99
CA GLU A 23 -17.50 14.37 12.63
C GLU A 23 -18.51 13.39 13.23
N LEU A 24 -18.19 12.09 13.24
CA LEU A 24 -19.05 11.06 13.84
C LEU A 24 -19.20 11.26 15.36
N THR A 25 -18.15 11.71 16.04
CA THR A 25 -18.20 11.97 17.50
C THR A 25 -19.20 13.09 17.80
N GLU A 26 -19.19 14.17 17.02
CA GLU A 26 -20.16 15.26 17.15
C GLU A 26 -21.58 14.79 16.82
N ARG A 27 -21.75 13.98 15.75
CA ARG A 27 -23.04 13.41 15.37
C ARG A 27 -23.64 12.50 16.45
N ILE A 28 -22.81 11.75 17.18
CA ILE A 28 -23.31 10.90 18.28
C ILE A 28 -23.97 11.73 19.37
N GLU A 29 -23.39 12.89 19.71
CA GLU A 29 -23.93 13.78 20.73
C GLU A 29 -25.17 14.55 20.26
N LEU A 30 -25.16 15.01 19.00
CA LEU A 30 -26.19 15.89 18.45
C LEU A 30 -27.37 15.13 17.82
N ASP A 31 -27.13 13.97 17.22
CA ASP A 31 -28.13 13.19 16.49
C ASP A 31 -27.79 11.69 16.47
N TRP A 32 -27.92 11.07 17.65
CA TRP A 32 -27.81 9.62 17.80
C TRP A 32 -28.75 8.84 16.86
N SER A 33 -29.90 9.42 16.51
CA SER A 33 -30.91 8.72 15.70
C SER A 33 -30.43 8.44 14.29
N SER A 34 -29.74 9.39 13.64
CA SER A 34 -29.13 9.16 12.32
C SER A 34 -27.96 8.18 12.40
N VAL A 35 -27.10 8.29 13.43
CA VAL A 35 -25.97 7.35 13.61
C VAL A 35 -26.48 5.92 13.80
N ALA A 36 -27.53 5.72 14.62
CA ALA A 36 -28.15 4.42 14.81
C ALA A 36 -28.79 3.88 13.52
N ALA A 37 -29.31 4.75 12.65
CA ALA A 37 -29.81 4.35 11.35
C ALA A 37 -28.67 3.88 10.42
N ASP A 38 -27.56 4.63 10.37
CA ASP A 38 -26.37 4.25 9.59
C ASP A 38 -25.80 2.89 10.03
N LEU A 39 -25.69 2.65 11.34
CA LEU A 39 -25.23 1.37 11.90
C LEU A 39 -26.16 0.20 11.52
N LYS A 40 -27.48 0.41 11.54
CA LYS A 40 -28.46 -0.61 11.12
C LYS A 40 -28.34 -0.92 9.63
N ALA A 41 -28.21 0.11 8.80
CA ALA A 41 -27.99 -0.05 7.37
C ALA A 41 -26.70 -0.82 7.09
N MET A 42 -25.58 -0.46 7.73
CA MET A 42 -24.32 -1.20 7.59
C MET A 42 -24.44 -2.66 7.98
N ARG A 43 -25.16 -2.98 9.07
CA ARG A 43 -25.41 -4.36 9.49
C ARG A 43 -26.16 -5.15 8.40
N GLU A 44 -27.19 -4.57 7.81
CA GLU A 44 -27.98 -5.23 6.73
C GLU A 44 -27.14 -5.48 5.47
N LEU A 45 -26.15 -4.63 5.20
CA LEU A 45 -25.23 -4.79 4.07
C LEU A 45 -24.14 -5.84 4.32
N ILE A 46 -23.54 -5.84 5.51
CA ILE A 46 -22.41 -6.70 5.86
C ILE A 46 -22.88 -8.12 6.18
N VAL A 47 -23.96 -8.25 6.95
CA VAL A 47 -24.52 -9.55 7.36
C VAL A 47 -25.45 -10.03 6.24
N ASN A 48 -24.86 -10.57 5.18
CA ASN A 48 -25.63 -11.06 4.03
C ASN A 48 -25.05 -12.36 3.47
N LYS A 49 -25.87 -13.41 3.47
CA LYS A 49 -25.53 -14.73 2.93
C LYS A 49 -25.18 -14.70 1.43
N ALA A 50 -25.71 -13.73 0.68
CA ALA A 50 -25.49 -13.63 -0.77
C ALA A 50 -24.03 -13.30 -1.16
N SER A 51 -23.27 -12.63 -0.29
CA SER A 51 -21.90 -12.16 -0.54
C SER A 51 -20.86 -12.76 0.43
N MET A 52 -21.28 -13.73 1.25
CA MET A 52 -20.45 -14.30 2.30
C MET A 52 -19.45 -15.33 1.75
N THR A 53 -18.24 -15.33 2.30
CA THR A 53 -17.22 -16.37 2.10
C THR A 53 -16.77 -16.88 3.47
N ALA A 54 -16.72 -18.19 3.65
CA ALA A 54 -16.21 -18.82 4.87
C ALA A 54 -14.87 -19.50 4.61
N ASN A 55 -13.89 -19.25 5.47
CA ASN A 55 -12.56 -19.88 5.43
C ASN A 55 -12.32 -20.62 6.75
N ILE A 56 -11.98 -21.89 6.68
CA ILE A 56 -11.85 -22.77 7.84
C ILE A 56 -10.46 -23.38 7.80
N THR A 57 -9.75 -23.33 8.93
CA THR A 57 -8.42 -23.92 9.06
C THR A 57 -8.36 -24.70 10.36
N ALA A 58 -8.39 -26.02 10.25
CA ALA A 58 -8.28 -26.96 11.35
C ALA A 58 -7.84 -28.33 10.82
N ASP A 59 -7.56 -29.28 11.71
CA ASP A 59 -7.38 -30.67 11.31
C ASP A 59 -8.68 -31.28 10.76
N GLU A 60 -8.55 -32.38 10.02
CA GLU A 60 -9.66 -33.05 9.34
C GLU A 60 -10.79 -33.44 10.30
N ALA A 61 -10.47 -33.99 11.48
CA ALA A 61 -11.47 -34.43 12.44
C ALA A 61 -12.27 -33.25 13.03
N SER A 62 -11.60 -32.12 13.28
CA SER A 62 -12.24 -30.87 13.70
C SER A 62 -13.14 -30.29 12.61
N ILE A 63 -12.71 -30.31 11.34
CA ILE A 63 -13.54 -29.87 10.20
C ILE A 63 -14.80 -30.74 10.11
N THR A 64 -14.68 -32.06 10.14
CA THR A 64 -15.84 -32.96 10.07
C THR A 64 -16.86 -32.69 11.18
N LYS A 65 -16.40 -32.40 12.40
CA LYS A 65 -17.28 -32.05 13.52
C LYS A 65 -17.92 -30.67 13.40
N PHE A 66 -17.21 -29.71 12.79
CA PHE A 66 -17.67 -28.32 12.68
C PHE A 66 -18.64 -28.08 11.51
N MET A 67 -18.49 -28.82 10.40
CA MET A 67 -19.30 -28.60 9.19
C MET A 67 -20.82 -28.62 9.43
N PRO A 68 -21.40 -29.53 10.25
CA PRO A 68 -22.82 -29.47 10.58
C PRO A 68 -23.22 -28.19 11.35
N LEU A 69 -22.39 -27.75 12.30
CA LEU A 69 -22.63 -26.52 13.08
C LEU A 69 -22.57 -25.28 12.21
N LEU A 70 -21.62 -25.24 11.27
CA LEU A 70 -21.54 -24.19 10.28
C LEU A 70 -22.83 -24.14 9.46
N GLY A 71 -23.34 -25.29 9.00
CA GLY A 71 -24.62 -25.38 8.29
C GLY A 71 -25.77 -24.67 9.03
N THR A 72 -25.92 -24.93 10.33
CA THR A 72 -26.91 -24.26 11.18
C THR A 72 -26.71 -22.74 11.25
N ILE A 73 -25.47 -22.28 11.46
CA ILE A 73 -25.16 -20.84 11.48
C ILE A 73 -25.50 -20.19 10.14
N LEU A 74 -25.20 -20.86 9.03
CA LEU A 74 -25.47 -20.32 7.69
C LEU A 74 -26.96 -20.23 7.37
N GLU A 75 -27.82 -20.99 8.03
CA GLU A 75 -29.29 -20.89 7.89
C GLU A 75 -29.86 -19.63 8.57
N GLU A 76 -29.23 -19.17 9.65
CA GLU A 76 -29.66 -17.98 10.40
C GLU A 76 -29.22 -16.66 9.75
N ILE A 77 -28.22 -16.69 8.87
CA ILE A 77 -27.72 -15.48 8.20
C ILE A 77 -28.74 -15.04 7.13
N PRO A 78 -29.27 -13.80 7.21
CA PRO A 78 -30.23 -13.30 6.26
C PRO A 78 -29.64 -13.19 4.86
N ARG A 79 -30.50 -13.31 3.85
CA ARG A 79 -30.15 -13.12 2.44
C ARG A 79 -30.85 -11.88 1.92
N HIS A 80 -30.09 -10.83 1.68
CA HIS A 80 -30.57 -9.58 1.07
C HIS A 80 -30.11 -9.50 -0.39
N PRO A 81 -30.85 -8.81 -1.29
CA PRO A 81 -30.37 -8.52 -2.64
C PRO A 81 -29.03 -7.79 -2.59
N ALA A 82 -28.05 -8.21 -3.39
CA ALA A 82 -26.70 -7.63 -3.42
C ALA A 82 -26.63 -6.30 -4.21
N ASP A 83 -27.77 -5.67 -4.49
CA ASP A 83 -27.91 -4.57 -5.46
C ASP A 83 -27.57 -3.17 -4.89
N VAL A 84 -26.73 -3.08 -3.86
CA VAL A 84 -26.18 -1.78 -3.48
C VAL A 84 -25.10 -1.39 -4.46
N LYS A 85 -25.54 -0.74 -5.54
CA LYS A 85 -24.66 -0.03 -6.48
C LYS A 85 -24.06 1.17 -5.78
N ASN A 86 -22.96 0.96 -5.07
CA ASN A 86 -22.13 2.07 -4.64
C ASN A 86 -21.17 2.41 -5.79
N ASP A 87 -21.20 3.64 -6.28
CA ASP A 87 -20.37 4.07 -7.40
C ASP A 87 -18.96 4.46 -6.92
N TRP A 88 -18.25 3.47 -6.38
CA TRP A 88 -16.86 3.62 -5.95
C TRP A 88 -15.96 4.10 -7.09
N ASN A 89 -16.31 3.78 -8.34
CA ASN A 89 -15.51 4.17 -9.49
C ASN A 89 -15.62 5.67 -9.77
N SER A 90 -16.84 6.22 -9.86
CA SER A 90 -17.02 7.66 -10.06
C SER A 90 -16.47 8.47 -8.88
N ASN A 91 -16.69 8.00 -7.63
CA ASN A 91 -16.12 8.65 -6.44
C ASN A 91 -14.58 8.66 -6.50
N PHE A 92 -13.98 7.54 -6.90
CA PHE A 92 -12.54 7.46 -7.10
C PHE A 92 -12.04 8.38 -8.21
N LEU A 93 -12.74 8.48 -9.35
CA LEU A 93 -12.34 9.36 -10.46
C LEU A 93 -12.35 10.84 -10.04
N THR A 94 -13.38 11.27 -9.32
CA THR A 94 -13.48 12.61 -8.75
C THR A 94 -12.34 12.86 -7.76
N PHE A 95 -12.10 11.92 -6.84
CA PHE A 95 -10.98 11.99 -5.90
C PHE A 95 -9.63 12.08 -6.62
N LYS A 96 -9.41 11.25 -7.64
CA LYS A 96 -8.16 11.18 -8.40
C LYS A 96 -7.85 12.51 -9.09
N GLN A 97 -8.85 13.23 -9.59
CA GLN A 97 -8.69 14.53 -10.24
C GLN A 97 -8.33 15.64 -9.24
N ALA A 98 -8.82 15.56 -8.01
CA ALA A 98 -8.57 16.56 -6.97
C ALA A 98 -7.22 16.39 -6.23
N CYS A 99 -6.60 15.21 -6.31
CA CYS A 99 -5.36 14.94 -5.58
C CYS A 99 -4.17 15.75 -6.10
N THR A 100 -3.55 16.51 -5.21
CA THR A 100 -2.29 17.22 -5.40
C THR A 100 -1.19 16.63 -4.50
N THR A 101 -0.03 17.27 -4.48
CA THR A 101 1.00 17.04 -3.47
C THR A 101 0.54 17.64 -2.14
N GLU A 102 0.49 16.84 -1.08
CA GLU A 102 -0.13 17.23 0.20
C GLU A 102 0.84 17.10 1.39
N GLY A 103 0.73 18.06 2.30
CA GLY A 103 1.43 18.08 3.58
C GLY A 103 0.43 18.09 4.73
N PHE A 104 0.64 17.24 5.71
CA PHE A 104 -0.17 17.13 6.92
C PHE A 104 0.68 17.50 8.13
N ALA A 105 0.35 18.64 8.73
CA ALA A 105 1.04 19.15 9.90
C ALA A 105 0.68 18.32 11.14
N ILE A 106 1.71 17.87 11.86
CA ILE A 106 1.61 17.23 13.17
C ILE A 106 2.65 17.83 14.14
N PRO A 107 2.40 17.82 15.45
CA PRO A 107 3.36 18.24 16.46
C PRO A 107 4.45 17.18 16.66
N ALA A 108 5.31 16.99 15.65
CA ALA A 108 6.44 16.07 15.67
C ALA A 108 7.73 16.76 15.20
N SER A 109 8.87 16.29 15.69
CA SER A 109 10.20 16.74 15.24
C SER A 109 10.72 15.99 14.01
N VAL A 110 10.00 14.95 13.59
CA VAL A 110 10.32 14.07 12.47
C VAL A 110 9.19 14.07 11.44
N ASN A 111 9.53 13.64 10.23
CA ASN A 111 8.65 13.56 9.08
C ASN A 111 8.45 12.11 8.65
N TYR A 112 7.41 11.91 7.84
CA TYR A 112 7.13 10.69 7.09
C TYR A 112 6.90 11.12 5.66
N VAL A 113 7.87 10.85 4.79
CA VAL A 113 7.87 11.33 3.41
C VAL A 113 7.55 10.17 2.49
N VAL A 114 6.42 10.27 1.78
CA VAL A 114 6.01 9.27 0.78
C VAL A 114 5.96 9.93 -0.59
N GLN A 115 6.60 9.30 -1.57
CA GLN A 115 6.48 9.66 -2.98
C GLN A 115 6.20 8.40 -3.78
N GLY A 116 5.20 8.43 -4.65
CA GLY A 116 4.87 7.23 -5.43
C GLY A 116 3.88 7.47 -6.55
N GLY A 117 3.51 6.39 -7.22
CA GLY A 117 2.66 6.44 -8.41
C GLY A 117 2.15 5.07 -8.83
N ASP A 118 1.34 5.10 -9.89
CA ASP A 118 0.83 3.91 -10.56
C ASP A 118 1.72 3.56 -11.77
N LEU A 119 2.27 2.35 -11.78
CA LEU A 119 3.08 1.82 -12.88
C LEU A 119 2.26 1.08 -13.94
N SER A 120 0.93 1.05 -13.84
CA SER A 120 0.05 0.38 -14.82
C SER A 120 0.28 0.87 -16.27
N GLN A 121 0.63 2.15 -16.45
CA GLN A 121 0.91 2.75 -17.76
C GLN A 121 2.38 2.67 -18.19
N HIS A 122 3.27 2.19 -17.33
CA HIS A 122 4.72 2.21 -17.53
C HIS A 122 5.32 0.83 -17.88
N ASN A 123 4.47 -0.11 -18.32
CA ASN A 123 4.83 -1.42 -18.88
C ASN A 123 5.90 -2.19 -18.08
N VAL A 124 5.61 -2.50 -16.81
CA VAL A 124 6.47 -3.37 -15.98
C VAL A 124 6.54 -4.76 -16.63
N LYS A 125 7.68 -5.06 -17.28
CA LYS A 125 7.88 -6.29 -18.06
C LYS A 125 8.00 -7.54 -17.21
N SER A 126 8.62 -7.43 -16.04
CA SER A 126 8.78 -8.53 -15.08
C SER A 126 8.42 -8.06 -13.69
N VAL A 127 7.47 -8.78 -13.06
CA VAL A 127 7.09 -8.56 -11.67
C VAL A 127 8.15 -9.13 -10.73
N GLY A 128 8.76 -10.26 -11.08
CA GLY A 128 9.85 -10.84 -10.28
C GLY A 128 11.05 -9.90 -10.17
N ALA A 129 11.51 -9.34 -11.28
CA ALA A 129 12.60 -8.36 -11.28
C ALA A 129 12.23 -7.08 -10.51
N ALA A 130 10.97 -6.64 -10.55
CA ALA A 130 10.48 -5.51 -9.76
C ALA A 130 10.61 -5.77 -8.25
N LEU A 131 10.26 -6.98 -7.79
CA LEU A 131 10.40 -7.39 -6.38
C LEU A 131 11.87 -7.47 -5.95
N VAL A 132 12.75 -8.00 -6.81
CA VAL A 132 14.20 -8.04 -6.57
C VAL A 132 14.78 -6.62 -6.49
N THR A 133 14.38 -5.75 -7.40
CA THR A 133 14.82 -4.34 -7.41
C THR A 133 14.34 -3.59 -6.17
N GLN A 134 13.11 -3.84 -5.70
CA GLN A 134 12.60 -3.28 -4.45
C GLN A 134 13.47 -3.72 -3.25
N ASN A 135 13.83 -5.00 -3.17
CA ASN A 135 14.69 -5.52 -2.12
C ASN A 135 16.06 -4.83 -2.16
N LEU A 136 16.70 -4.82 -3.33
CA LEU A 136 17.99 -4.18 -3.59
C LEU A 136 18.02 -2.71 -3.15
N LEU A 137 17.00 -1.93 -3.55
CA LEU A 137 16.86 -0.53 -3.20
C LEU A 137 16.67 -0.32 -1.69
N SER A 138 15.82 -1.13 -1.07
CA SER A 138 15.46 -0.98 0.34
C SER A 138 16.58 -1.40 1.29
N THR A 139 17.37 -2.42 0.94
CA THR A 139 18.50 -2.87 1.77
C THR A 139 19.83 -2.19 1.42
N GLY A 140 19.91 -1.53 0.25
CA GLY A 140 21.09 -0.84 -0.24
C GLY A 140 20.92 0.68 -0.24
N TRP A 141 20.58 1.25 -1.40
CA TRP A 141 20.56 2.70 -1.64
C TRP A 141 19.76 3.49 -0.59
N LEU A 142 18.50 3.11 -0.34
CA LEU A 142 17.61 3.86 0.55
C LEU A 142 18.01 3.70 2.01
N TRP A 143 18.44 2.50 2.42
CA TRP A 143 18.99 2.28 3.75
C TRP A 143 20.23 3.15 4.00
N ASN A 144 21.16 3.17 3.05
CA ASN A 144 22.39 3.94 3.18
C ASN A 144 22.14 5.45 3.17
N LYS A 145 21.35 5.94 2.22
CA LYS A 145 21.15 7.39 2.03
C LYS A 145 20.17 7.98 3.02
N VAL A 146 18.98 7.40 3.14
CA VAL A 146 17.90 7.98 3.97
C VAL A 146 18.16 7.70 5.45
N ARG A 147 18.57 6.48 5.80
CA ARG A 147 18.80 6.10 7.21
C ARG A 147 20.23 6.35 7.70
N MET A 148 21.23 5.73 7.08
CA MET A 148 22.60 5.78 7.62
C MET A 148 23.23 7.18 7.50
N GLN A 149 23.04 7.85 6.37
CA GLN A 149 23.58 9.19 6.11
C GLN A 149 22.60 10.29 6.53
N GLY A 150 21.31 10.14 6.17
CA GLY A 150 20.26 11.12 6.47
C GLY A 150 19.73 11.10 7.90
N GLY A 151 19.97 10.04 8.67
CA GLY A 151 19.55 9.96 10.08
C GLY A 151 18.09 9.60 10.31
N ALA A 152 17.33 9.22 9.28
CA ALA A 152 15.98 8.68 9.45
C ALA A 152 16.00 7.32 10.17
N TYR A 153 14.92 6.96 10.85
CA TYR A 153 14.81 5.60 11.41
C TYR A 153 14.68 4.53 10.32
N GLY A 154 14.07 4.84 9.18
CA GLY A 154 13.96 3.93 8.06
C GLY A 154 13.77 4.65 6.74
N GLY A 155 14.29 4.05 5.68
CA GLY A 155 14.04 4.44 4.29
C GLY A 155 13.97 3.18 3.43
N PHE A 156 12.88 3.03 2.69
CA PHE A 156 12.62 1.83 1.89
C PHE A 156 11.63 2.16 0.76
N CYS A 157 11.41 1.21 -0.12
CA CYS A 157 10.36 1.29 -1.13
C CYS A 157 9.45 0.06 -1.09
N SER A 158 8.30 0.19 -1.73
CA SER A 158 7.30 -0.86 -1.86
C SER A 158 6.74 -0.85 -3.27
N PHE A 159 6.63 -2.03 -3.86
CA PHE A 159 5.94 -2.32 -5.09
C PHE A 159 4.85 -3.36 -4.82
N ASP A 160 3.61 -2.96 -5.02
CA ASP A 160 2.48 -3.87 -4.96
C ASP A 160 2.13 -4.35 -6.38
N ARG A 161 2.36 -5.64 -6.63
CA ARG A 161 2.15 -6.24 -7.95
C ARG A 161 0.69 -6.33 -8.39
N LEU A 162 -0.28 -6.28 -7.46
CA LEU A 162 -1.70 -6.34 -7.78
C LEU A 162 -2.21 -4.95 -8.14
N SER A 163 -1.84 -3.95 -7.35
CA SER A 163 -2.22 -2.56 -7.62
C SER A 163 -1.33 -1.84 -8.62
N LYS A 164 -0.16 -2.41 -8.95
CA LYS A 164 0.94 -1.78 -9.71
C LYS A 164 1.43 -0.47 -9.11
N THR A 165 1.21 -0.27 -7.82
CA THR A 165 1.66 0.93 -7.11
C THR A 165 3.12 0.76 -6.70
N PHE A 166 3.93 1.79 -6.95
CA PHE A 166 5.28 1.92 -6.40
C PHE A 166 5.36 3.14 -5.49
N THR A 167 5.99 3.00 -4.32
CA THR A 167 6.18 4.10 -3.36
C THR A 167 7.56 4.04 -2.71
N TYR A 168 8.24 5.18 -2.66
CA TYR A 168 9.31 5.47 -1.71
C TYR A 168 8.73 5.95 -0.38
N ILE A 169 9.33 5.54 0.73
CA ILE A 169 8.84 5.82 2.08
C ILE A 169 10.04 6.09 3.00
N SER A 170 9.98 7.18 3.75
CA SER A 170 10.84 7.42 4.92
C SER A 170 10.02 7.41 6.20
N TYR A 171 10.63 6.93 7.28
CA TYR A 171 9.98 6.75 8.56
C TYR A 171 10.79 7.42 9.67
N ARG A 172 10.14 8.31 10.42
CA ARG A 172 10.76 9.15 11.46
C ARG A 172 12.02 9.84 10.94
N ASP A 173 11.85 10.57 9.84
CA ASP A 173 12.90 11.20 9.07
C ASP A 173 13.13 12.64 9.54
N PRO A 174 14.35 13.05 9.92
CA PRO A 174 14.62 14.45 10.22
C PRO A 174 14.60 15.34 8.97
N ASN A 175 14.63 14.80 7.76
CA ASN A 175 14.70 15.57 6.51
C ASN A 175 13.37 15.55 5.76
N LEU A 176 13.29 16.36 4.70
CA LEU A 176 12.12 16.43 3.81
C LEU A 176 12.56 16.55 2.36
N LEU A 177 13.07 17.71 1.93
CA LEU A 177 13.48 17.94 0.55
C LEU A 177 14.70 17.09 0.17
N ASP A 178 15.67 16.93 1.08
CA ASP A 178 16.83 16.05 0.85
C ASP A 178 16.40 14.59 0.61
N THR A 179 15.39 14.12 1.33
CA THR A 179 14.83 12.77 1.14
C THR A 179 14.18 12.62 -0.22
N LEU A 180 13.43 13.63 -0.68
CA LEU A 180 12.87 13.64 -2.03
C LEU A 180 13.95 13.72 -3.11
N ALA A 181 15.04 14.45 -2.86
CA ALA A 181 16.20 14.47 -3.75
C ALA A 181 16.82 13.07 -3.88
N ILE A 182 17.00 12.35 -2.77
CA ILE A 182 17.48 10.96 -2.77
C ILE A 182 16.56 10.04 -3.60
N TYR A 183 15.23 10.21 -3.50
CA TYR A 183 14.29 9.45 -4.31
C TYR A 183 14.47 9.73 -5.80
N ASN A 184 14.60 11.00 -6.18
CA ASN A 184 14.82 11.43 -7.56
C ASN A 184 16.19 10.97 -8.12
N GLU A 185 17.21 10.85 -7.27
CA GLU A 185 18.55 10.37 -7.65
C GLU A 185 18.62 8.85 -7.85
N THR A 186 17.61 8.09 -7.40
CA THR A 186 17.62 6.61 -7.42
C THR A 186 17.86 6.06 -8.82
N SER A 187 17.22 6.63 -9.85
CA SER A 187 17.37 6.16 -11.24
C SER A 187 18.78 6.37 -11.77
N LYS A 188 19.35 7.54 -11.50
CA LYS A 188 20.73 7.87 -11.86
C LYS A 188 21.71 6.97 -11.14
N HIS A 189 21.55 6.81 -9.82
CA HIS A 189 22.41 5.96 -9.02
C HIS A 189 22.47 4.52 -9.58
N LEU A 190 21.31 3.89 -9.81
CA LEU A 190 21.30 2.52 -10.30
C LEU A 190 21.89 2.36 -11.71
N ARG A 191 21.77 3.36 -12.60
CA ARG A 191 22.45 3.32 -13.91
C ARG A 191 23.98 3.40 -13.82
N GLU A 192 24.49 4.13 -12.83
CA GLU A 192 25.93 4.31 -12.63
C GLU A 192 26.54 3.18 -11.78
N THR A 193 25.71 2.43 -11.06
CA THR A 193 26.13 1.28 -10.26
C THR A 193 26.35 0.04 -11.13
N ILE A 194 27.56 -0.52 -11.03
CA ILE A 194 27.86 -1.86 -11.56
C ILE A 194 27.25 -2.87 -10.58
N LEU A 195 26.15 -3.50 -10.97
CA LEU A 195 25.53 -4.57 -10.21
C LEU A 195 26.22 -5.89 -10.56
N ASP A 196 27.01 -6.41 -9.63
CA ASP A 196 27.63 -7.72 -9.79
C ASP A 196 26.67 -8.88 -9.49
N ASP A 197 27.04 -10.08 -9.94
CA ASP A 197 26.22 -11.28 -9.76
C ASP A 197 25.98 -11.61 -8.29
N GLU A 198 26.88 -11.21 -7.38
CA GLU A 198 26.76 -11.48 -5.95
C GLU A 198 25.70 -10.58 -5.30
N GLU A 199 25.68 -9.30 -5.65
CA GLU A 199 24.65 -8.33 -5.23
C GLU A 199 23.26 -8.76 -5.70
N ILE A 200 23.14 -9.13 -6.97
CA ILE A 200 21.87 -9.60 -7.54
C ILE A 200 21.46 -10.90 -6.83
N SER A 201 22.37 -11.85 -6.63
CA SER A 201 22.09 -13.10 -5.93
C SER A 201 21.60 -12.86 -4.49
N ARG A 202 22.20 -11.92 -3.75
CA ARG A 202 21.75 -11.55 -2.40
C ARG A 202 20.34 -10.96 -2.42
N ALA A 203 20.03 -10.08 -3.38
CA ALA A 203 18.69 -9.50 -3.53
C ALA A 203 17.63 -10.55 -3.94
N ILE A 204 18.01 -11.53 -4.77
CA ILE A 204 17.16 -12.68 -5.12
C ILE A 204 16.88 -13.51 -3.87
N ILE A 205 17.90 -13.84 -3.07
CA ILE A 205 17.73 -14.60 -1.82
C ILE A 205 16.83 -13.84 -0.84
N GLY A 206 17.02 -12.53 -0.67
CA GLY A 206 16.17 -11.69 0.17
C GLY A 206 14.70 -11.68 -0.29
N THR A 207 14.49 -11.63 -1.61
CA THR A 207 13.16 -11.70 -2.22
C THR A 207 12.50 -13.05 -2.01
N ILE A 208 13.21 -14.15 -2.28
CA ILE A 208 12.71 -15.51 -2.05
C ILE A 208 12.43 -15.75 -0.56
N GLY A 209 13.29 -15.29 0.34
CA GLY A 209 13.07 -15.37 1.78
C GLY A 209 11.79 -14.65 2.23
N SER A 210 11.42 -13.55 1.57
CA SER A 210 10.15 -12.84 1.82
C SER A 210 8.95 -13.60 1.27
N ILE A 211 9.08 -14.24 0.10
CA ILE A 211 8.02 -15.06 -0.53
C ILE A 211 7.77 -16.34 0.29
N ASP A 212 8.84 -16.97 0.77
CA ASP A 212 8.83 -18.27 1.46
C ASP A 212 8.84 -18.11 2.99
N ALA A 213 8.47 -16.94 3.50
CA ALA A 213 8.41 -16.67 4.94
C ALA A 213 7.57 -17.75 5.65
N HIS A 214 8.06 -18.23 6.79
CA HIS A 214 7.36 -19.27 7.54
C HIS A 214 6.00 -18.76 8.03
N LEU A 215 4.95 -19.54 7.79
CA LEU A 215 3.59 -19.26 8.23
C LEU A 215 3.06 -20.39 9.10
N LEU A 216 2.45 -20.01 10.23
CA LEU A 216 1.62 -20.90 11.04
C LEU A 216 0.36 -21.34 10.27
N PRO A 217 -0.32 -22.42 10.68
CA PRO A 217 -1.46 -22.96 9.93
C PRO A 217 -2.57 -21.93 9.65
N ASP A 218 -2.96 -21.15 10.65
CA ASP A 218 -3.96 -20.08 10.53
C ASP A 218 -3.53 -19.00 9.52
N ALA A 219 -2.26 -18.59 9.56
CA ALA A 219 -1.71 -17.63 8.60
C ALA A 219 -1.69 -18.21 7.17
N LYS A 220 -1.40 -19.50 6.99
CA LYS A 220 -1.52 -20.18 5.68
C LYS A 220 -2.96 -20.14 5.17
N GLY A 221 -3.92 -20.43 6.04
CA GLY A 221 -5.35 -20.35 5.73
C GLY A 221 -5.79 -18.94 5.32
N LEU A 222 -5.34 -17.92 6.04
CA LEU A 222 -5.63 -16.52 5.71
C LEU A 222 -5.02 -16.11 4.36
N VAL A 223 -3.76 -16.45 4.10
CA VAL A 223 -3.09 -16.17 2.83
C VAL A 223 -3.78 -16.91 1.67
N ALA A 224 -4.24 -18.14 1.87
CA ALA A 224 -5.01 -18.87 0.87
C ALA A 224 -6.33 -18.16 0.53
N LEU A 225 -7.06 -17.67 1.54
CA LEU A 225 -8.27 -16.87 1.33
C LEU A 225 -7.96 -15.57 0.57
N GLN A 226 -6.92 -14.84 0.97
CA GLN A 226 -6.52 -13.60 0.28
C GLN A 226 -6.19 -13.84 -1.19
N ARG A 227 -5.45 -14.91 -1.49
CA ARG A 227 -5.13 -15.32 -2.87
C ARG A 227 -6.39 -15.66 -3.66
N HIS A 228 -7.32 -16.40 -3.06
CA HIS A 228 -8.60 -16.74 -3.68
C HIS A 228 -9.41 -15.48 -4.02
N LEU A 229 -9.58 -14.57 -3.06
CA LEU A 229 -10.33 -13.32 -3.24
C LEU A 229 -9.69 -12.38 -4.26
N ALA A 230 -8.35 -12.37 -4.35
CA ALA A 230 -7.62 -11.58 -5.33
C ALA A 230 -7.51 -12.26 -6.71
N ASN A 231 -8.05 -13.48 -6.88
CA ASN A 231 -7.83 -14.33 -8.05
C ASN A 231 -6.33 -14.48 -8.39
N ASP A 232 -5.50 -14.56 -7.36
CA ASP A 232 -4.07 -14.79 -7.48
C ASP A 232 -3.83 -16.29 -7.62
N LYS A 233 -3.55 -16.72 -8.85
CA LYS A 233 -3.44 -18.13 -9.19
C LYS A 233 -2.03 -18.68 -8.93
N GLU A 234 -1.94 -19.99 -8.70
CA GLU A 234 -0.65 -20.65 -8.48
C GLU A 234 0.26 -20.52 -9.70
N GLU A 235 -0.29 -20.63 -10.91
CA GLU A 235 0.47 -20.51 -12.15
C GLU A 235 1.12 -19.12 -12.28
N THR A 236 0.38 -18.06 -11.93
CA THR A 236 0.91 -16.69 -11.92
C THR A 236 2.00 -16.53 -10.86
N ARG A 237 1.82 -17.09 -9.66
CA ARG A 237 2.86 -17.05 -8.61
C ARG A 237 4.12 -17.81 -9.02
N GLN A 238 3.97 -18.95 -9.67
CA GLN A 238 5.08 -19.76 -10.15
C GLN A 238 5.89 -19.01 -11.22
N ILE A 239 5.23 -18.37 -12.18
CA ILE A 239 5.89 -17.48 -13.16
C ILE A 239 6.67 -16.37 -12.46
N ILE A 240 6.05 -15.68 -11.49
CA ILE A 240 6.73 -14.62 -10.73
C ILE A 240 7.96 -15.17 -9.99
N ARG A 241 7.87 -16.38 -9.42
CA ARG A 241 9.01 -17.02 -8.74
C ARG A 241 10.15 -17.30 -9.71
N GLU A 242 9.85 -17.81 -10.90
CA GLU A 242 10.84 -18.05 -11.96
C GLU A 242 11.48 -16.75 -12.43
N GLU A 243 10.70 -15.68 -12.58
CA GLU A 243 11.22 -14.34 -12.87
C GLU A 243 12.16 -13.80 -11.77
N VAL A 244 11.83 -14.02 -10.49
CA VAL A 244 12.71 -13.66 -9.37
C VAL A 244 14.04 -14.39 -9.48
N LEU A 245 14.00 -15.72 -9.67
CA LEU A 245 15.20 -16.55 -9.75
C LEU A 245 16.05 -16.25 -11.00
N GLY A 246 15.41 -15.83 -12.09
CA GLY A 246 16.07 -15.48 -13.35
C GLY A 246 16.38 -13.99 -13.51
N THR A 247 16.30 -13.18 -12.45
CA THR A 247 16.52 -11.73 -12.55
C THR A 247 17.97 -11.41 -12.96
N THR A 248 18.12 -10.55 -13.95
CA THR A 248 19.41 -10.03 -14.43
C THR A 248 19.57 -8.54 -14.16
N SER A 249 20.79 -8.01 -14.27
CA SER A 249 21.07 -6.57 -14.19
C SER A 249 20.24 -5.77 -15.20
N GLN A 250 20.06 -6.30 -16.42
CA GLN A 250 19.22 -5.66 -17.44
C GLN A 250 17.76 -5.51 -16.98
N ASN A 251 17.19 -6.53 -16.33
CA ASN A 251 15.80 -6.44 -15.84
C ASN A 251 15.66 -5.40 -14.72
N ILE A 252 16.68 -5.26 -13.88
CA ILE A 252 16.73 -4.23 -12.85
C ILE A 252 16.74 -2.84 -13.51
N TYR A 253 17.60 -2.63 -14.50
CA TYR A 253 17.65 -1.35 -15.24
C TYR A 253 16.33 -1.02 -15.94
N GLU A 254 15.67 -1.99 -16.58
CA GLU A 254 14.35 -1.80 -17.18
C GLU A 254 13.29 -1.36 -16.16
N PHE A 255 13.30 -1.96 -14.96
CA PHE A 255 12.35 -1.55 -13.92
C PHE A 255 12.66 -0.16 -13.37
N VAL A 256 13.94 0.21 -13.27
CA VAL A 256 14.37 1.55 -12.86
C VAL A 256 13.92 2.63 -13.85
N GLU A 257 13.98 2.35 -15.15
CA GLU A 257 13.44 3.25 -16.17
C GLU A 257 11.93 3.50 -15.97
N ALA A 258 11.18 2.45 -15.65
CA ALA A 258 9.75 2.59 -15.34
C ALA A 258 9.50 3.46 -14.09
N ILE A 259 10.33 3.31 -13.04
CA ILE A 259 10.26 4.15 -11.83
C ILE A 259 10.61 5.61 -12.15
N GLU A 260 11.61 5.86 -12.99
CA GLU A 260 12.00 7.23 -13.37
C GLU A 260 10.87 7.98 -14.10
N LEU A 261 10.16 7.28 -15.00
CA LEU A 261 8.98 7.84 -15.66
C LEU A 261 7.86 8.14 -14.66
N LEU A 262 7.72 7.30 -13.62
CA LEU A 262 6.78 7.51 -12.54
C LEU A 262 7.13 8.73 -11.69
N VAL A 263 8.41 8.98 -11.37
CA VAL A 263 8.82 10.15 -10.55
C VAL A 263 8.31 11.46 -11.15
N LYS A 264 8.33 11.60 -12.49
CA LYS A 264 7.83 12.78 -13.20
C LYS A 264 6.34 13.05 -13.00
N ASN A 265 5.55 12.00 -12.76
CA ASN A 265 4.11 12.06 -12.52
C ASN A 265 3.73 11.57 -11.12
N SER A 266 4.70 11.56 -10.20
CA SER A 266 4.52 11.02 -8.87
C SER A 266 3.64 11.95 -8.04
N ARG A 267 3.01 11.37 -7.02
CA ARG A 267 2.33 12.11 -5.96
C ARG A 267 3.15 12.01 -4.69
N THR A 268 3.22 13.12 -3.98
CA THR A 268 3.92 13.21 -2.71
C THR A 268 2.92 13.49 -1.60
N ALA A 269 3.03 12.75 -0.51
CA ALA A 269 2.28 12.97 0.72
C ALA A 269 3.27 12.99 1.89
N ILE A 270 3.17 14.03 2.72
CA ILE A 270 4.11 14.25 3.82
C ILE A 270 3.32 14.43 5.11
N LEU A 271 3.70 13.69 6.16
CA LEU A 271 3.24 13.95 7.51
C LEU A 271 4.44 14.48 8.30
N GLY A 272 4.37 15.69 8.85
CA GLY A 272 5.56 16.31 9.45
C GLY A 272 5.31 17.59 10.22
N CYS A 273 6.38 18.23 10.68
CA CYS A 273 6.30 19.50 11.38
C CYS A 273 5.81 20.62 10.44
N ASP A 274 4.88 21.45 10.91
CA ASP A 274 4.37 22.59 10.14
C ASP A 274 5.50 23.48 9.62
N THR A 275 6.47 23.84 10.48
CA THR A 275 7.60 24.69 10.07
C THR A 275 8.40 24.09 8.91
N LYS A 276 8.68 22.78 8.93
CA LYS A 276 9.39 22.10 7.84
C LYS A 276 8.56 22.04 6.57
N LEU A 277 7.25 21.86 6.67
CA LEU A 277 6.35 21.87 5.51
C LEU A 277 6.31 23.27 4.87
N GLN A 278 6.22 24.33 5.67
CA GLN A 278 6.24 25.71 5.20
C GLN A 278 7.58 26.07 4.55
N THR A 279 8.71 25.75 5.19
CA THR A 279 10.04 25.97 4.60
C THR A 279 10.19 25.24 3.27
N ALA A 280 9.73 23.98 3.19
CA ALA A 280 9.78 23.24 1.93
C ALA A 280 8.91 23.88 0.83
N ASN A 281 7.77 24.47 1.20
CA ASN A 281 6.96 25.27 0.28
C ASN A 281 7.71 26.50 -0.22
N ASP A 282 8.32 27.28 0.68
CA ASP A 282 9.06 28.50 0.33
C ASP A 282 10.20 28.20 -0.66
N GLU A 283 10.96 27.14 -0.42
CA GLU A 283 12.04 26.68 -1.31
C GLU A 283 11.53 26.17 -2.66
N CYS A 284 10.30 25.65 -2.72
CA CYS A 284 9.69 25.09 -3.92
C CYS A 284 8.69 26.04 -4.62
N GLY A 285 8.72 27.34 -4.34
CA GLY A 285 7.89 28.34 -5.04
C GLY A 285 6.56 28.70 -4.37
N GLY A 286 6.39 28.38 -3.09
CA GLY A 286 5.32 28.85 -2.20
C GLY A 286 3.97 28.11 -2.30
N ASN A 287 3.77 27.26 -3.31
CA ASN A 287 2.51 26.55 -3.53
C ASN A 287 2.68 25.08 -3.97
N TRP A 288 3.83 24.48 -3.69
CA TRP A 288 4.15 23.12 -4.08
C TRP A 288 3.37 22.05 -3.29
N LEU A 289 3.18 22.24 -1.99
CA LEU A 289 2.38 21.42 -1.07
C LEU A 289 1.10 22.16 -0.64
N THR A 290 -0.03 21.47 -0.71
CA THR A 290 -1.23 21.88 0.04
C THR A 290 -1.09 21.42 1.48
N ILE A 291 -0.90 22.36 2.42
CA ILE A 291 -0.69 22.06 3.85
C ILE A 291 -2.04 22.07 4.58
N ARG A 292 -2.31 21.01 5.36
CA ARG A 292 -3.50 20.85 6.21
C ARG A 292 -3.07 20.44 7.62
N SER A 293 -3.86 20.77 8.64
CA SER A 293 -3.66 20.18 9.97
C SER A 293 -4.23 18.76 10.00
N ALA A 294 -3.46 17.79 10.49
CA ALA A 294 -3.98 16.45 10.80
C ALA A 294 -4.54 16.35 12.22
N ILE A 295 -4.11 17.26 13.11
CA ILE A 295 -4.57 17.35 14.50
C ILE A 295 -5.53 18.51 14.67
#